data_AF-A0A3C1TJM7-F1
#
_entry.id   AF-A0A3C1TJM7-F1
#
_cell.length_a   1.000
_cell.length_b   1.000
_cell.length_c   1.000
_cell.angle_alpha   90.00
_cell.angle_beta   90.00
_cell.angle_gamma   90.00
#
_symmetry.space_group_name_H-M   'P 1'
#
loop_
_entity.id
_entity.type
_entity.pdbx_description
1 polymer ?
#
loop_
_entity_poly.entity_id
_entity_poly.type
_entity_poly.pdbx_seq_one_letter_code
_entity_poly.pdbx_strand_id
1 'polypeptide(L)'
;MQCFAQPNVHIRGHFEGFPSSKYQISIKLSNSFYSSSSIAKGYTDNHGNFETDIRLETPQKVSIDCLGYRVDFILSPNDTLVFCNPSRMQSPQVQGRTAALHQFLYESMLLGRDSLREKPLVQHMSLDNYSTIINDLADQYWERFQRNCDTTNAFLTNYITASLEGQKFLRKQTHVQSQGETSRNESLRFKLLSDDARVSDLYISSIYQQFSGASLDMGMTRGAFSVADTTLWQKTYDTMLEALKSVPKTRELVLAQLTHRSLFTRGNIAPNGRIKNFQGLFERFQRDFPNSSYLEAINEAIISTDIRFKPIEKPKN
;
A
#
# COMPACT_ATOMS: atom_id res chain seq x y z
N MET A 1 29.25 -15.74 8.04
CA MET A 1 29.55 -15.11 6.75
C MET A 1 28.27 -14.51 6.19
N GLN A 2 28.07 -13.20 6.34
CA GLN A 2 26.96 -12.50 5.69
C GLN A 2 27.34 -12.32 4.21
N CYS A 3 26.63 -13.02 3.33
CA CYS A 3 26.72 -12.78 1.89
C CYS A 3 26.03 -11.43 1.64
N PHE A 4 26.80 -10.34 1.59
CA PHE A 4 26.27 -9.04 1.20
C PHE A 4 25.98 -9.10 -0.30
N ALA A 5 24.75 -9.48 -0.66
CA ALA A 5 24.30 -9.47 -2.04
C ALA A 5 24.48 -8.05 -2.62
N GLN A 6 25.08 -7.95 -3.82
CA GLN A 6 25.38 -6.66 -4.43
C GLN A 6 24.09 -5.90 -4.78
N PRO A 7 24.07 -4.56 -4.64
CA PRO A 7 22.98 -3.74 -5.14
C PRO A 7 22.79 -3.96 -6.65
N ASN A 8 21.54 -3.89 -7.10
CA ASN A 8 21.19 -4.15 -8.49
C ASN A 8 20.12 -3.20 -9.02
N VAL A 9 19.80 -2.13 -8.31
CA VAL A 9 18.91 -1.06 -8.78
C VAL A 9 19.54 0.26 -8.39
N HIS A 10 19.70 1.14 -9.36
CA HIS A 10 20.32 2.45 -9.20
C HIS A 10 19.23 3.52 -9.22
N ILE A 11 19.20 4.39 -8.22
CA ILE A 11 18.19 5.45 -8.09
C ILE A 11 18.89 6.80 -8.07
N ARG A 12 18.51 7.67 -8.99
CA ARG A 12 18.87 9.09 -9.03
C ARG A 12 17.59 9.91 -9.00
N GLY A 13 17.40 10.68 -7.94
CA GLY A 13 16.19 11.47 -7.76
C GLY A 13 16.49 12.93 -7.49
N HIS A 14 15.59 13.78 -7.95
CA HIS A 14 15.59 15.21 -7.66
C HIS A 14 14.24 15.62 -7.07
N PHE A 15 14.26 16.33 -5.94
CA PHE A 15 13.08 16.91 -5.32
C PHE A 15 13.13 18.44 -5.44
N GLU A 16 12.30 19.01 -6.31
CA GLU A 16 12.27 20.45 -6.59
C GLU A 16 11.50 21.22 -5.50
N GLY A 17 11.87 22.49 -5.28
CA GLY A 17 11.08 23.41 -4.45
C GLY A 17 11.29 23.29 -2.94
N PHE A 18 12.30 22.56 -2.48
CA PHE A 18 12.58 22.44 -1.06
C PHE A 18 13.62 23.47 -0.56
N PRO A 19 13.32 24.22 0.52
CA PRO A 19 14.05 25.43 0.90
C PRO A 19 15.38 25.22 1.64
N SER A 20 15.81 23.98 1.95
CA SER A 20 17.05 23.71 2.69
C SER A 20 17.82 22.49 2.17
N SER A 21 19.14 22.53 2.28
CA SER A 21 20.02 21.39 1.97
C SER A 21 19.85 20.21 2.94
N LYS A 22 20.06 18.98 2.47
CA LYS A 22 20.21 17.74 3.28
C LYS A 22 18.96 17.17 3.94
N TYR A 23 17.93 16.87 3.15
CA TYR A 23 16.79 16.12 3.65
C TYR A 23 17.04 14.64 3.69
N GLN A 24 16.54 14.00 4.74
CA GLN A 24 16.56 12.55 4.84
C GLN A 24 15.62 11.93 3.80
N ILE A 25 16.18 11.06 2.99
CA ILE A 25 15.46 10.17 2.07
C ILE A 25 15.29 8.82 2.76
N SER A 26 14.11 8.24 2.64
CA SER A 26 13.81 6.89 3.08
C SER A 26 13.21 6.10 1.93
N ILE A 27 13.83 4.97 1.59
CA ILE A 27 13.30 4.06 0.57
C ILE A 27 12.67 2.87 1.27
N LYS A 28 11.46 2.52 0.86
CA LYS A 28 10.67 1.43 1.42
C LYS A 28 10.13 0.54 0.31
N LEU A 29 9.97 -0.74 0.62
CA LEU A 29 9.29 -1.68 -0.26
C LEU A 29 7.81 -1.71 0.10
N SER A 30 6.91 -1.72 -0.89
CA SER A 30 5.46 -1.68 -0.60
C SER A 30 4.95 -2.99 -0.02
N ASN A 31 5.59 -4.11 -0.39
CA ASN A 31 5.34 -5.41 0.23
C ASN A 31 5.81 -5.45 1.71
N SER A 32 6.58 -4.45 2.15
CA SER A 32 6.96 -4.29 3.55
C SER A 32 5.90 -3.49 4.30
N PHE A 33 4.75 -4.11 4.58
CA PHE A 33 3.81 -3.64 5.62
C PHE A 33 4.41 -3.67 7.04
N TYR A 34 5.69 -4.07 7.09
CA TYR A 34 6.44 -4.68 8.16
C TYR A 34 7.62 -3.85 8.62
N SER A 35 8.05 -2.90 7.80
CA SER A 35 9.26 -2.14 8.07
C SER A 35 8.87 -0.67 8.18
N SER A 36 8.80 -0.18 9.41
CA SER A 36 9.13 1.22 9.64
C SER A 36 10.61 1.50 9.32
N SER A 37 11.40 0.44 9.10
CA SER A 37 12.78 0.43 8.64
C SER A 37 12.88 0.59 7.12
N SER A 38 13.27 1.79 6.69
CA SER A 38 13.69 2.02 5.30
C SER A 38 14.79 1.02 4.89
N ILE A 39 14.64 0.38 3.73
CA ILE A 39 15.65 -0.54 3.15
C ILE A 39 16.91 0.20 2.71
N ALA A 40 16.77 1.49 2.43
CA ALA A 40 17.87 2.42 2.25
C ALA A 40 17.49 3.79 2.82
N LYS A 41 18.49 4.50 3.30
CA LYS A 41 18.38 5.89 3.74
C LYS A 41 19.49 6.68 3.08
N GLY A 42 19.16 7.90 2.68
CA GLY A 42 20.11 8.82 2.06
C GLY A 42 19.83 10.23 2.51
N TYR A 43 20.63 11.16 2.00
CA TYR A 43 20.38 12.58 2.15
C TYR A 43 20.47 13.25 0.79
N THR A 44 19.63 14.26 0.56
CA THR A 44 19.78 15.10 -0.62
C THR A 44 21.03 15.97 -0.50
N ASP A 45 21.61 16.37 -1.63
CA ASP A 45 22.61 17.43 -1.70
C ASP A 45 21.97 18.83 -1.52
N ASN A 46 22.75 19.88 -1.77
CA ASN A 46 22.30 21.27 -1.68
C ASN A 46 21.35 21.69 -2.82
N HIS A 47 21.20 20.84 -3.84
CA HIS A 47 20.35 21.06 -4.99
C HIS A 47 19.11 20.14 -4.97
N GLY A 48 18.89 19.38 -3.89
CA GLY A 48 17.76 18.46 -3.78
C GLY A 48 17.95 17.13 -4.54
N ASN A 49 19.15 16.87 -5.06
CA ASN A 49 19.48 15.60 -5.71
C ASN A 49 19.89 14.55 -4.69
N PHE A 50 19.62 13.28 -4.96
CA PHE A 50 20.21 12.17 -4.22
C PHE A 50 20.49 11.00 -5.16
N GLU A 51 21.49 10.21 -4.80
CA GLU A 51 21.78 8.94 -5.45
C GLU A 51 21.85 7.84 -4.39
N THR A 52 21.30 6.67 -4.71
CA THR A 52 21.34 5.52 -3.81
C THR A 52 21.09 4.24 -4.57
N ASP A 53 21.67 3.16 -4.07
CA ASP A 53 21.54 1.83 -4.65
C ASP A 53 20.78 0.92 -3.70
N ILE A 54 19.87 0.14 -4.25
CA ILE A 54 19.11 -0.86 -3.50
C ILE A 54 19.23 -2.22 -4.14
N ARG A 55 18.86 -3.24 -3.37
CA ARG A 55 18.74 -4.61 -3.86
C ARG A 55 17.27 -4.99 -3.95
N LEU A 56 16.84 -5.35 -5.15
CA LEU A 56 15.56 -6.00 -5.41
C LEU A 56 15.78 -7.42 -5.92
N GLU A 57 15.16 -8.39 -5.27
CA GLU A 57 15.15 -9.79 -5.72
C GLU A 57 14.13 -10.01 -6.83
N THR A 58 12.99 -9.33 -6.74
CA THR A 58 11.87 -9.42 -7.67
C THR A 58 11.33 -8.03 -7.99
N PRO A 59 10.69 -7.84 -9.16
CA PRO A 59 9.97 -6.62 -9.45
C PRO A 59 8.93 -6.32 -8.37
N GLN A 60 8.87 -5.06 -7.93
CA GLN A 60 7.95 -4.64 -6.88
C GLN A 60 7.79 -3.12 -6.83
N LYS A 61 6.78 -2.67 -6.10
CA LYS A 61 6.57 -1.26 -5.83
C LYS A 61 7.55 -0.75 -4.77
N VAL A 62 8.31 0.28 -5.12
CA VAL A 62 9.26 0.98 -4.27
C VAL A 62 8.75 2.39 -3.99
N SER A 63 8.76 2.77 -2.71
CA SER A 63 8.33 4.07 -2.24
C SER A 63 9.53 4.88 -1.77
N ILE A 64 9.65 6.11 -2.24
CA ILE A 64 10.69 7.05 -1.86
C ILE A 64 10.04 8.19 -1.08
N ASP A 65 10.40 8.29 0.19
CA ASP A 65 9.91 9.30 1.12
C ASP A 65 10.96 10.39 1.36
N CYS A 66 10.56 11.66 1.25
CA CYS A 66 11.35 12.84 1.62
C CYS A 66 10.45 13.82 2.36
N LEU A 67 10.74 14.21 3.61
CA LEU A 67 9.93 15.19 4.39
C LEU A 67 8.40 14.91 4.44
N GLY A 68 8.01 13.64 4.46
CA GLY A 68 6.59 13.22 4.44
C GLY A 68 5.95 13.23 3.05
N TYR A 69 6.73 13.48 1.99
CA TYR A 69 6.34 13.33 0.60
C TYR A 69 6.72 11.94 0.15
N ARG A 70 5.73 11.16 -0.29
CA ARG A 70 5.93 9.80 -0.79
C ARG A 70 5.73 9.78 -2.30
N VAL A 71 6.69 9.21 -3.02
CA VAL A 71 6.58 8.96 -4.45
C VAL A 71 6.78 7.46 -4.69
N ASP A 72 5.89 6.87 -5.49
CA ASP A 72 5.86 5.42 -5.71
C ASP A 72 6.36 5.07 -7.12
N PHE A 73 7.10 3.98 -7.24
CA PHE A 73 7.66 3.50 -8.50
C PHE A 73 7.51 1.99 -8.59
N ILE A 74 7.42 1.45 -9.80
CA ILE A 74 7.53 0.01 -10.04
C ILE A 74 8.90 -0.25 -10.63
N LEU A 75 9.74 -0.96 -9.89
CA LEU A 75 11.12 -1.23 -10.26
C LEU A 75 11.36 -2.74 -10.35
N SER A 76 12.16 -3.12 -11.33
CA SER A 76 12.67 -4.47 -11.56
C SER A 76 14.16 -4.56 -11.22
N PRO A 77 14.68 -5.77 -10.93
CA PRO A 77 16.12 -6.02 -10.90
C PRO A 77 16.82 -5.42 -12.12
N ASN A 78 17.94 -4.72 -11.90
CA ASN A 78 18.78 -4.06 -12.91
C ASN A 78 18.21 -2.77 -13.50
N ASP A 79 17.13 -2.23 -12.94
CA ASP A 79 16.62 -0.92 -13.34
C ASP A 79 17.54 0.22 -12.88
N THR A 80 17.57 1.27 -13.70
CA THR A 80 18.06 2.59 -13.30
C THR A 80 16.87 3.55 -13.30
N LEU A 81 16.46 4.00 -12.12
CA LEU A 81 15.43 5.01 -11.95
C LEU A 81 16.08 6.38 -11.95
N VAL A 82 15.69 7.23 -12.90
CA VAL A 82 16.01 8.66 -12.90
C VAL A 82 14.71 9.43 -12.84
N PHE A 83 14.49 10.26 -11.81
CA PHE A 83 13.28 11.05 -11.71
C PHE A 83 13.50 12.46 -11.17
N CYS A 84 12.63 13.36 -11.59
CA CYS A 84 12.43 14.69 -11.02
C CYS A 84 11.02 14.76 -10.44
N ASN A 85 10.88 15.18 -9.19
CA ASN A 85 9.59 15.46 -8.58
C ASN A 85 9.41 16.98 -8.43
N PRO A 86 8.66 17.63 -9.33
CA PRO A 86 8.62 19.09 -9.41
C PRO A 86 7.82 19.74 -8.28
N SER A 87 6.84 19.04 -7.68
CA SER A 87 6.10 19.53 -6.51
C SER A 87 5.28 18.44 -5.82
N ARG A 88 4.59 18.79 -4.72
CA ARG A 88 3.56 17.93 -4.07
C ARG A 88 2.38 17.57 -4.97
N MET A 89 2.07 18.43 -5.94
CA MET A 89 0.79 18.39 -6.66
C MET A 89 0.93 17.79 -8.06
N GLN A 90 2.15 17.61 -8.52
CA GLN A 90 2.46 17.11 -9.85
C GLN A 90 3.06 15.71 -9.75
N SER A 91 2.78 14.89 -10.75
CA SER A 91 3.40 13.57 -10.88
C SER A 91 4.90 13.70 -11.13
N PRO A 92 5.72 12.74 -10.65
CA PRO A 92 7.14 12.74 -10.96
C PRO A 92 7.37 12.54 -12.45
N GLN A 93 8.38 13.23 -12.98
CA GLN A 93 8.89 13.04 -14.33
C GLN A 93 9.98 11.98 -14.28
N VAL A 94 9.77 10.85 -14.96
CA VAL A 94 10.71 9.72 -14.98
C VAL A 94 11.40 9.66 -16.33
N GLN A 95 12.70 9.37 -16.34
CA GLN A 95 13.52 9.24 -17.53
C GLN A 95 14.04 7.81 -17.71
N GLY A 96 14.49 7.49 -18.92
CA GLY A 96 15.07 6.19 -19.26
C GLY A 96 14.04 5.11 -19.56
N ARG A 97 14.44 3.85 -19.39
CA ARG A 97 13.65 2.68 -19.83
C ARG A 97 12.30 2.53 -19.12
N THR A 98 12.19 3.01 -17.88
CA THR A 98 10.97 2.89 -17.09
C THR A 98 10.04 4.10 -17.25
N ALA A 99 10.41 5.11 -18.06
CA ALA A 99 9.66 6.36 -18.22
C ALA A 99 8.22 6.13 -18.71
N ALA A 100 8.04 5.37 -19.79
CA ALA A 100 6.72 5.10 -20.37
C ALA A 100 5.78 4.39 -19.40
N LEU A 101 6.30 3.40 -18.65
CA LEU A 101 5.55 2.70 -17.61
C LEU A 101 5.08 3.66 -16.51
N HIS A 102 5.98 4.49 -15.98
CA HIS A 102 5.63 5.40 -14.90
C HIS A 102 4.68 6.50 -15.37
N GLN A 103 4.89 7.05 -16.57
CA GLN A 103 3.96 7.98 -17.19
C GLN A 103 2.56 7.37 -17.27
N PHE A 104 2.45 6.13 -17.79
CA PHE A 104 1.18 5.41 -17.83
C PHE A 104 0.56 5.22 -16.43
N LEU A 105 1.35 4.78 -15.44
CA LEU A 105 0.89 4.51 -14.09
C LEU A 105 0.31 5.76 -13.41
N TYR A 106 1.00 6.90 -13.55
CA TYR A 106 0.55 8.17 -12.97
C TYR A 106 -0.65 8.76 -13.74
N GLU A 107 -0.63 8.77 -15.07
CA GLU A 107 -1.76 9.28 -15.87
C GLU A 107 -3.03 8.43 -15.72
N SER A 108 -2.88 7.12 -15.50
CA SER A 108 -4.02 6.23 -15.24
C SER A 108 -4.45 6.24 -13.77
N MET A 109 -3.81 7.05 -12.91
CA MET A 109 -4.06 7.11 -11.47
C MET A 109 -3.91 5.75 -10.76
N LEU A 110 -3.05 4.88 -11.30
CA LEU A 110 -2.67 3.61 -10.67
C LEU A 110 -1.53 3.79 -9.66
N LEU A 111 -0.77 4.89 -9.81
CA LEU A 111 0.11 5.45 -8.79
C LEU A 111 -0.26 6.91 -8.52
N GLY A 112 0.00 7.38 -7.30
CA GLY A 112 -0.36 8.73 -6.86
C GLY A 112 -1.83 8.86 -6.45
N ARG A 113 -2.39 10.05 -6.64
CA ARG A 113 -3.74 10.41 -6.18
C ARG A 113 -4.80 10.04 -7.22
N ASP A 114 -5.73 9.17 -6.86
CA ASP A 114 -6.91 8.88 -7.69
C ASP A 114 -8.00 9.94 -7.49
N SER A 115 -7.96 10.98 -8.32
CA SER A 115 -8.92 12.10 -8.27
C SER A 115 -10.37 11.66 -8.46
N LEU A 116 -10.61 10.58 -9.24
CA LEU A 116 -11.97 10.07 -9.50
C LEU A 116 -12.52 9.25 -8.34
N ARG A 117 -11.64 8.68 -7.51
CA ARG A 117 -12.04 8.11 -6.23
C ARG A 117 -12.50 9.19 -5.27
N GLU A 118 -11.84 10.34 -5.21
CA GLU A 118 -12.23 11.41 -4.29
C GLU A 118 -13.46 12.20 -4.73
N LYS A 119 -13.61 12.37 -6.05
CA LYS A 119 -14.71 13.10 -6.66
C LYS A 119 -15.26 12.26 -7.80
N PRO A 120 -16.33 11.47 -7.55
CA PRO A 120 -16.99 10.70 -8.59
C PRO A 120 -17.40 11.62 -9.75
N LEU A 121 -17.21 11.14 -10.98
CA LEU A 121 -17.47 11.90 -12.20
C LEU A 121 -18.91 12.43 -12.26
N VAL A 122 -19.88 11.61 -11.85
CA VAL A 122 -21.31 11.95 -11.93
C VAL A 122 -22.03 11.43 -10.69
N GLN A 123 -22.16 12.26 -9.65
CA GLN A 123 -22.71 11.85 -8.35
C GLN A 123 -24.18 11.42 -8.40
N HIS A 124 -24.97 11.97 -9.34
CA HIS A 124 -26.40 11.70 -9.48
C HIS A 124 -26.75 10.57 -10.47
N MET A 125 -25.75 9.86 -10.99
CA MET A 125 -25.94 8.76 -11.94
C MET A 125 -26.26 7.44 -11.21
N SER A 126 -27.08 6.57 -11.82
CA SER A 126 -27.28 5.21 -11.29
C SER A 126 -25.96 4.43 -11.22
N LEU A 127 -25.85 3.47 -10.29
CA LEU A 127 -24.65 2.63 -10.19
C LEU A 127 -24.36 1.88 -11.50
N ASP A 128 -25.37 1.45 -12.24
CA ASP A 128 -25.19 0.72 -13.50
C ASP A 128 -24.53 1.58 -14.59
N ASN A 129 -25.03 2.80 -14.77
CA ASN A 129 -24.47 3.75 -15.74
C ASN A 129 -23.05 4.18 -15.30
N TYR A 130 -22.86 4.45 -14.01
CA TYR A 130 -21.54 4.78 -13.49
C TYR A 130 -20.57 3.62 -13.64
N SER A 131 -21.03 2.38 -13.40
CA SER A 131 -20.23 1.17 -13.56
C SER A 131 -19.78 0.97 -15.00
N THR A 132 -20.64 1.30 -15.97
CA THR A 132 -20.29 1.26 -17.40
C THR A 132 -19.13 2.20 -17.69
N ILE A 133 -19.22 3.48 -17.29
CA ILE A 133 -18.14 4.46 -17.47
C ILE A 133 -16.83 3.99 -16.82
N ILE A 134 -16.91 3.46 -15.60
CA ILE A 134 -15.72 3.00 -14.87
C ILE A 134 -15.08 1.78 -15.52
N ASN A 135 -15.88 0.86 -16.09
CA ASN A 135 -15.35 -0.28 -16.83
C ASN A 135 -14.70 0.19 -18.15
N ASP A 136 -15.37 1.05 -18.91
CA ASP A 136 -14.85 1.60 -20.18
C ASP A 136 -13.52 2.34 -19.98
N LEU A 137 -13.40 3.12 -18.89
CA LEU A 137 -12.14 3.78 -18.54
C LEU A 137 -11.03 2.77 -18.24
N ALA A 138 -11.33 1.70 -17.52
CA ALA A 138 -10.35 0.67 -17.20
C ALA A 138 -9.91 -0.11 -18.45
N ASP A 139 -10.84 -0.39 -19.37
CA ASP A 139 -10.54 -1.05 -20.64
C ASP A 139 -9.66 -0.16 -21.53
N GLN A 140 -9.95 1.14 -21.61
CA GLN A 140 -9.08 2.11 -22.29
C GLN A 140 -7.67 2.18 -21.69
N TYR A 141 -7.56 2.16 -20.36
CA TYR A 141 -6.25 2.11 -19.69
C TYR A 141 -5.52 0.81 -19.99
N TRP A 142 -6.22 -0.33 -20.04
CA TRP A 142 -5.64 -1.61 -20.40
C TRP A 142 -5.10 -1.61 -21.83
N GLU A 143 -5.90 -1.15 -22.81
CA GLU A 143 -5.44 -1.03 -24.19
C GLU A 143 -4.22 -0.11 -24.32
N ARG A 144 -4.23 1.02 -23.61
CA ARG A 144 -3.10 1.96 -23.60
C ARG A 144 -1.83 1.34 -23.03
N PHE A 145 -1.96 0.56 -21.95
CA PHE A 145 -0.84 -0.22 -21.40
C PHE A 145 -0.28 -1.18 -22.44
N GLN A 146 -1.15 -1.95 -23.11
CA GLN A 146 -0.73 -2.91 -24.12
C GLN A 146 -0.04 -2.28 -25.34
N ARG A 147 -0.42 -1.04 -25.71
CA ARG A 147 0.19 -0.32 -26.84
C ARG A 147 1.52 0.34 -26.50
N ASN A 148 1.66 0.85 -25.27
CA ASN A 148 2.73 1.80 -24.93
C ASN A 148 3.77 1.24 -23.93
N CYS A 149 3.52 0.08 -23.33
CA CYS A 149 4.40 -0.52 -22.32
C CYS A 149 4.80 -1.95 -22.69
N ASP A 150 5.90 -2.43 -22.11
CA ASP A 150 6.32 -3.82 -22.25
C ASP A 150 5.37 -4.77 -21.49
N THR A 151 4.64 -5.60 -22.24
CA THR A 151 3.71 -6.61 -21.71
C THR A 151 4.32 -8.01 -21.60
N THR A 152 5.58 -8.21 -22.00
CA THR A 152 6.26 -9.52 -21.89
C THR A 152 6.57 -9.88 -20.45
N ASN A 153 6.66 -8.88 -19.58
CA ASN A 153 6.86 -9.06 -18.15
C ASN A 153 5.54 -9.44 -17.46
N ALA A 154 5.38 -10.72 -17.13
CA ALA A 154 4.19 -11.24 -16.46
C ALA A 154 3.87 -10.52 -15.13
N PHE A 155 4.89 -10.06 -14.39
CA PHE A 155 4.67 -9.29 -13.17
C PHE A 155 3.97 -7.96 -13.47
N LEU A 156 4.45 -7.20 -14.47
CA LEU A 156 3.87 -5.90 -14.82
C LEU A 156 2.43 -6.07 -15.28
N THR A 157 2.18 -7.04 -16.16
CA THR A 157 0.84 -7.40 -16.62
C THR A 157 -0.09 -7.70 -15.45
N ASN A 158 0.33 -8.56 -14.51
CA ASN A 158 -0.46 -8.90 -13.33
C ASN A 158 -0.68 -7.69 -12.41
N TYR A 159 0.34 -6.86 -12.16
CA TYR A 159 0.23 -5.66 -11.34
C TYR A 159 -0.76 -4.66 -11.94
N ILE A 160 -0.71 -4.42 -13.26
CA ILE A 160 -1.63 -3.49 -13.93
C ILE A 160 -3.06 -4.03 -13.90
N THR A 161 -3.28 -5.30 -14.25
CA THR A 161 -4.62 -5.91 -14.20
C THR A 161 -5.22 -5.84 -12.78
N ALA A 162 -4.40 -6.14 -11.77
CA ALA A 162 -4.79 -6.02 -10.36
C ALA A 162 -5.16 -4.60 -9.96
N SER A 163 -4.33 -3.64 -10.36
CA SER A 163 -4.52 -2.22 -10.04
C SER A 163 -5.79 -1.68 -10.69
N LEU A 164 -6.06 -2.03 -11.95
CA LEU A 164 -7.28 -1.64 -12.65
C LEU A 164 -8.53 -2.23 -12.00
N GLU A 165 -8.51 -3.52 -11.64
CA GLU A 165 -9.63 -4.16 -10.95
C GLU A 165 -9.89 -3.52 -9.59
N GLY A 166 -8.83 -3.26 -8.82
CA GLY A 166 -8.95 -2.56 -7.55
C GLY A 166 -9.48 -1.13 -7.70
N GLN A 167 -8.96 -0.38 -8.67
CA GLN A 167 -9.39 0.99 -8.95
C GLN A 167 -10.88 1.04 -9.33
N LYS A 168 -11.34 0.13 -10.21
CA LYS A 168 -12.76 0.05 -10.59
C LYS A 168 -13.65 -0.14 -9.37
N PHE A 169 -13.30 -1.09 -8.52
CA PHE A 169 -14.07 -1.41 -7.32
C PHE A 169 -14.13 -0.23 -6.35
N LEU A 170 -12.97 0.37 -6.03
CA LEU A 170 -12.89 1.51 -5.12
C LEU A 170 -13.68 2.72 -5.62
N ARG A 171 -13.60 3.04 -6.92
CA ARG A 171 -14.36 4.15 -7.52
C ARG A 171 -15.87 3.92 -7.46
N LYS A 172 -16.34 2.71 -7.79
CA LYS A 172 -17.75 2.35 -7.68
C LYS A 172 -18.24 2.44 -6.24
N GLN A 173 -17.43 1.99 -5.29
CA GLN A 173 -17.79 2.06 -3.89
C GLN A 173 -17.85 3.49 -3.35
N THR A 174 -16.92 4.36 -3.74
CA THR A 174 -17.00 5.77 -3.37
C THR A 174 -18.20 6.47 -4.02
N HIS A 175 -18.54 6.11 -5.26
CA HIS A 175 -19.78 6.58 -5.89
C HIS A 175 -21.01 6.20 -5.07
N VAL A 176 -21.18 4.91 -4.73
CA VAL A 176 -22.29 4.44 -3.88
C VAL A 176 -22.34 5.18 -2.55
N GLN A 177 -21.19 5.36 -1.89
CA GLN A 177 -21.09 6.11 -0.64
C GLN A 177 -21.49 7.58 -0.78
N SER A 178 -21.25 8.20 -1.95
CA SER A 178 -21.62 9.58 -2.22
C SER A 178 -23.13 9.79 -2.41
N GLN A 179 -23.89 8.72 -2.69
CA GLN A 179 -25.35 8.79 -2.88
C GLN A 179 -26.15 8.77 -1.58
N GLY A 180 -25.49 8.63 -0.43
CA GLY A 180 -26.12 8.66 0.89
C GLY A 180 -26.40 7.28 1.48
N GLU A 181 -27.07 7.26 2.64
CA GLU A 181 -27.18 6.06 3.47
C GLU A 181 -28.06 4.97 2.87
N THR A 182 -29.05 5.33 2.06
CA THR A 182 -29.96 4.40 1.38
C THR A 182 -29.27 3.53 0.34
N SER A 183 -28.16 4.00 -0.27
CA SER A 183 -27.42 3.25 -1.28
C SER A 183 -26.30 2.37 -0.69
N ARG A 184 -25.97 2.51 0.62
CA ARG A 184 -24.85 1.78 1.26
C ARG A 184 -24.99 0.25 1.26
N ASN A 185 -26.19 -0.28 1.01
CA ASN A 185 -26.47 -1.70 0.98
C ASN A 185 -26.32 -2.33 -0.43
N GLU A 186 -25.97 -1.54 -1.46
CA GLU A 186 -25.68 -2.10 -2.78
C GLU A 186 -24.44 -2.99 -2.74
N SER A 187 -24.63 -4.28 -3.08
CA SER A 187 -23.55 -5.26 -3.08
C SER A 187 -22.70 -5.12 -4.33
N LEU A 188 -21.57 -4.43 -4.19
CA LEU A 188 -20.52 -4.47 -5.20
C LEU A 188 -19.79 -5.81 -5.14
N ARG A 189 -19.54 -6.39 -6.31
CA ARG A 189 -18.70 -7.59 -6.44
C ARG A 189 -17.30 -7.17 -6.85
N PHE A 190 -16.33 -7.53 -6.02
CA PHE A 190 -14.93 -7.46 -6.37
C PHE A 190 -14.49 -8.74 -7.10
N LYS A 191 -13.79 -8.62 -8.23
CA LYS A 191 -13.23 -9.78 -8.93
C LYS A 191 -11.90 -10.18 -8.30
N LEU A 192 -11.88 -11.34 -7.64
CA LEU A 192 -10.62 -11.97 -7.24
C LEU A 192 -9.86 -12.44 -8.50
N LEU A 193 -8.61 -12.01 -8.60
CA LEU A 193 -7.67 -12.36 -9.67
C LEU A 193 -6.73 -13.48 -9.21
N SER A 194 -5.73 -13.81 -10.04
CA SER A 194 -4.73 -14.84 -9.71
C SER A 194 -3.88 -14.44 -8.50
N ASP A 195 -3.24 -15.44 -7.89
CA ASP A 195 -2.45 -15.24 -6.66
C ASP A 195 -1.18 -14.39 -6.86
N ASP A 196 -0.77 -14.18 -8.11
CA ASP A 196 0.37 -13.31 -8.48
C ASP A 196 -0.04 -11.83 -8.62
N ALA A 197 -1.35 -11.52 -8.57
CA ALA A 197 -1.90 -10.16 -8.67
C ALA A 197 -1.78 -9.34 -7.37
N ARG A 198 -1.35 -9.96 -6.27
CA ARG A 198 -1.41 -9.44 -4.89
C ARG A 198 -0.47 -8.28 -4.54
N VAL A 199 0.35 -7.83 -5.48
CA VAL A 199 1.35 -6.76 -5.26
C VAL A 199 0.81 -5.35 -5.46
N SER A 200 -0.42 -5.22 -5.98
CA SER A 200 -1.06 -3.91 -6.15
C SER A 200 -1.74 -3.45 -4.85
N ASP A 201 -1.35 -2.29 -4.34
CA ASP A 201 -1.98 -1.68 -3.17
C ASP A 201 -3.47 -1.40 -3.38
N LEU A 202 -3.88 -1.04 -4.61
CA LEU A 202 -5.29 -0.84 -4.97
C LEU A 202 -6.07 -2.15 -4.91
N TYR A 203 -5.47 -3.24 -5.39
CA TYR A 203 -6.07 -4.58 -5.33
C TYR A 203 -6.23 -5.06 -3.89
N ILE A 204 -5.16 -4.97 -3.08
CA ILE A 204 -5.20 -5.33 -1.66
C ILE A 204 -6.20 -4.43 -0.91
N SER A 205 -6.23 -3.12 -1.16
CA SER A 205 -7.20 -2.20 -0.53
C SER A 205 -8.64 -2.58 -0.87
N SER A 206 -8.89 -3.06 -2.08
CA SER A 206 -10.22 -3.50 -2.53
C SER A 206 -10.66 -4.80 -1.85
N ILE A 207 -9.74 -5.75 -1.65
CA ILE A 207 -10.00 -6.95 -0.85
C ILE A 207 -10.44 -6.55 0.57
N TYR A 208 -9.69 -5.65 1.21
CA TYR A 208 -10.04 -5.16 2.53
C TYR A 208 -11.41 -4.51 2.56
N GLN A 209 -11.66 -3.60 1.63
CA GLN A 209 -12.91 -2.87 1.57
C GLN A 209 -14.11 -3.82 1.27
N GLN A 210 -13.93 -4.87 0.47
CA GLN A 210 -14.94 -5.90 0.21
C GLN A 210 -15.29 -6.73 1.45
N PHE A 211 -14.28 -7.20 2.20
CA PHE A 211 -14.49 -8.21 3.25
C PHE A 211 -14.54 -7.64 4.67
N SER A 212 -13.99 -6.45 4.90
CA SER A 212 -14.01 -5.76 6.20
C SER A 212 -14.91 -4.52 6.22
N GLY A 213 -15.35 -4.02 5.06
CA GLY A 213 -16.07 -2.76 4.94
C GLY A 213 -15.19 -1.51 5.16
N ALA A 214 -13.89 -1.69 5.40
CA ALA A 214 -12.92 -0.62 5.65
C ALA A 214 -11.73 -0.69 4.68
N SER A 215 -11.22 0.48 4.28
CA SER A 215 -10.09 0.62 3.36
C SER A 215 -8.76 0.49 4.10
N LEU A 216 -7.73 -0.05 3.44
CA LEU A 216 -6.36 0.02 3.94
C LEU A 216 -5.90 1.47 4.11
N ASP A 217 -6.25 2.36 3.18
CA ASP A 217 -5.96 3.80 3.20
C ASP A 217 -6.72 4.61 4.26
N MET A 218 -7.43 3.94 5.19
CA MET A 218 -7.73 4.56 6.49
C MET A 218 -6.42 4.64 7.28
N GLY A 219 -5.45 5.37 6.72
CA GLY A 219 -4.38 6.00 7.47
C GLY A 219 -5.04 6.79 8.59
N MET A 220 -4.33 6.87 9.69
CA MET A 220 -4.73 7.59 10.90
C MET A 220 -5.41 8.94 10.61
N THR A 221 -6.71 8.95 10.33
CA THR A 221 -7.53 10.15 10.38
C THR A 221 -7.67 10.44 11.86
N ARG A 222 -6.83 11.34 12.37
CA ARG A 222 -6.82 11.84 13.76
C ARG A 222 -6.55 10.78 14.85
N GLY A 223 -5.61 9.85 14.63
CA GLY A 223 -5.09 9.00 15.72
C GLY A 223 -6.12 8.08 16.39
N ALA A 224 -7.18 7.69 15.68
CA ALA A 224 -8.21 6.80 16.21
C ALA A 224 -8.57 5.71 15.20
N PHE A 225 -7.94 4.54 15.32
CA PHE A 225 -8.63 3.30 14.93
C PHE A 225 -9.67 3.02 16.01
N SER A 226 -10.95 3.22 15.68
CA SER A 226 -12.08 2.79 16.52
C SER A 226 -12.64 1.49 15.95
N VAL A 227 -11.90 0.39 16.10
CA VAL A 227 -12.53 -0.93 16.15
C VAL A 227 -12.48 -1.34 17.61
N ALA A 228 -13.58 -1.10 18.31
CA ALA A 228 -13.70 -1.27 19.75
C ALA A 228 -13.83 -2.75 20.19
N ASP A 229 -13.89 -3.69 19.24
CA ASP A 229 -14.20 -5.09 19.54
C ASP A 229 -13.27 -6.09 18.86
N THR A 230 -12.60 -6.88 19.70
CA THR A 230 -11.79 -8.04 19.34
C THR A 230 -12.56 -9.09 18.52
N THR A 231 -13.88 -9.21 18.70
CA THR A 231 -14.73 -10.13 17.94
C THR A 231 -14.83 -9.73 16.46
N LEU A 232 -14.81 -8.43 16.15
CA LEU A 232 -14.87 -7.95 14.77
C LEU A 232 -13.60 -8.29 13.99
N TRP A 233 -12.43 -8.19 14.66
CA TRP A 233 -11.16 -8.61 14.07
C TRP A 233 -11.14 -10.10 13.76
N GLN A 234 -11.60 -10.93 14.69
CA GLN A 234 -11.71 -12.38 14.47
C GLN A 234 -12.68 -12.72 13.34
N LYS A 235 -13.86 -12.11 13.31
CA LYS A 235 -14.85 -12.30 12.24
C LYS A 235 -14.31 -11.88 10.87
N THR A 236 -13.58 -10.75 10.81
CA THR A 236 -12.95 -10.28 9.57
C THR A 236 -11.87 -11.26 9.11
N TYR A 237 -11.06 -11.77 10.04
CA TYR A 237 -10.05 -12.78 9.78
C TYR A 237 -10.69 -14.06 9.22
N ASP A 238 -11.74 -14.59 9.85
CA ASP A 238 -12.48 -15.77 9.37
C ASP A 238 -13.03 -15.57 7.96
N THR A 239 -13.66 -14.42 7.73
CA THR A 239 -14.25 -14.06 6.44
C THR A 239 -13.19 -14.05 5.34
N MET A 240 -12.04 -13.41 5.60
CA MET A 240 -10.94 -13.34 4.63
C MET A 240 -10.24 -14.69 4.44
N LEU A 241 -10.06 -15.47 5.51
CA LEU A 241 -9.44 -16.81 5.47
C LEU A 241 -10.20 -17.74 4.52
N GLU A 242 -11.53 -17.72 4.58
CA GLU A 242 -12.40 -18.53 3.73
C GLU A 242 -12.56 -17.93 2.33
N ALA A 243 -12.82 -16.63 2.22
CA ALA A 243 -13.09 -15.98 0.94
C ALA A 243 -11.88 -16.01 -0.01
N LEU A 244 -10.66 -16.02 0.54
CA LEU A 244 -9.41 -15.98 -0.23
C LEU A 244 -8.76 -17.37 -0.39
N LYS A 245 -9.48 -18.46 -0.12
CA LYS A 245 -8.94 -19.83 -0.21
C LYS A 245 -8.35 -20.20 -1.58
N SER A 246 -8.85 -19.59 -2.66
CA SER A 246 -8.38 -19.80 -4.03
C SER A 246 -7.09 -19.04 -4.37
N VAL A 247 -6.66 -18.11 -3.51
CA VAL A 247 -5.48 -17.25 -3.69
C VAL A 247 -4.61 -17.31 -2.42
N PRO A 248 -3.97 -18.46 -2.14
CA PRO A 248 -3.38 -18.75 -0.83
C PRO A 248 -2.27 -17.78 -0.42
N LYS A 249 -1.44 -17.31 -1.34
CA LYS A 249 -0.39 -16.35 -1.02
C LYS A 249 -0.97 -14.94 -0.77
N THR A 250 -2.02 -14.56 -1.49
CA THR A 250 -2.77 -13.31 -1.29
C THR A 250 -3.46 -13.32 0.06
N ARG A 251 -4.10 -14.45 0.38
CA ARG A 251 -4.72 -14.72 1.68
C ARG A 251 -3.72 -14.54 2.82
N GLU A 252 -2.56 -15.19 2.72
CA GLU A 252 -1.50 -15.07 3.72
C GLU A 252 -1.09 -13.60 3.91
N LEU A 253 -0.79 -12.88 2.82
CA LEU A 253 -0.40 -11.46 2.88
C LEU A 253 -1.47 -10.57 3.52
N VAL A 254 -2.72 -10.71 3.10
CA VAL A 254 -3.86 -9.92 3.62
C VAL A 254 -4.12 -10.24 5.09
N LEU A 255 -4.09 -11.50 5.50
CA LEU A 255 -4.24 -11.86 6.91
C LEU A 255 -3.06 -11.38 7.74
N ALA A 256 -1.85 -11.43 7.21
CA ALA A 256 -0.66 -10.94 7.89
C ALA A 256 -0.72 -9.41 8.10
N GLN A 257 -1.21 -8.65 7.11
CA GLN A 257 -1.49 -7.22 7.23
C GLN A 257 -2.61 -6.92 8.22
N LEU A 258 -3.66 -7.74 8.26
CA LEU A 258 -4.80 -7.59 9.16
C LEU A 258 -4.34 -7.79 10.61
N THR A 259 -3.57 -8.85 10.84
CA THR A 259 -2.91 -9.15 12.11
C THR A 259 -2.02 -7.99 12.54
N HIS A 260 -1.14 -7.51 11.66
CA HIS A 260 -0.27 -6.37 11.96
C HIS A 260 -1.08 -5.13 12.36
N ARG A 261 -2.14 -4.77 11.62
CA ARG A 261 -3.02 -3.65 11.94
C ARG A 261 -3.72 -3.81 13.29
N SER A 262 -4.15 -5.03 13.62
CA SER A 262 -4.84 -5.30 14.88
C SER A 262 -4.01 -4.93 16.10
N LEU A 263 -2.67 -4.97 15.99
CA LEU A 263 -1.73 -4.56 17.04
C LEU A 263 -1.76 -3.05 17.33
N PHE A 264 -2.12 -2.22 16.34
CA PHE A 264 -2.14 -0.75 16.47
C PHE A 264 -3.54 -0.18 16.75
N THR A 265 -4.58 -1.01 16.72
CA THR A 265 -5.91 -0.63 17.21
C THR A 265 -5.79 -0.31 18.68
N ARG A 266 -6.13 0.93 19.09
CA ARG A 266 -5.96 1.48 20.46
C ARG A 266 -5.88 0.37 21.51
N GLY A 267 -4.65 0.06 21.92
CA GLY A 267 -4.43 -0.74 23.10
C GLY A 267 -5.22 -0.11 24.23
N ASN A 268 -6.18 -0.85 24.80
CA ASN A 268 -6.81 -0.41 26.04
C ASN A 268 -5.67 -0.17 27.03
N ILE A 269 -5.54 1.07 27.50
CA ILE A 269 -4.64 1.41 28.60
C ILE A 269 -5.23 0.66 29.80
N ALA A 270 -4.60 -0.44 30.19
CA ALA A 270 -4.95 -1.11 31.43
C ALA A 270 -4.85 -0.09 32.59
N PRO A 271 -5.53 -0.31 33.73
CA PRO A 271 -5.50 0.62 34.87
C PRO A 271 -4.09 1.01 35.36
N ASN A 272 -3.07 0.25 34.95
CA ASN A 272 -1.65 0.46 35.23
C ASN A 272 -0.87 1.21 34.12
N GLY A 273 -1.53 1.78 33.12
CA GLY A 273 -0.87 2.51 32.04
C GLY A 273 -0.29 1.65 30.90
N ARG A 274 -0.43 0.31 30.94
CA ARG A 274 0.12 -0.58 29.91
C ARG A 274 -0.85 -0.84 28.76
N ILE A 275 -0.35 -0.82 27.54
CA ILE A 275 -1.09 -1.23 26.35
C ILE A 275 -1.21 -2.76 26.33
N LYS A 276 -2.43 -3.26 26.14
CA LYS A 276 -2.66 -4.67 25.82
C LYS A 276 -2.84 -4.80 24.30
N ASN A 277 -1.80 -5.26 23.61
CA ASN A 277 -1.88 -5.60 22.18
C ASN A 277 -2.87 -6.76 21.98
N PHE A 278 -3.58 -6.80 20.84
CA PHE A 278 -4.43 -7.95 20.51
C PHE A 278 -3.59 -9.15 20.05
N GLN A 279 -2.91 -9.79 20.99
CA GLN A 279 -2.01 -10.91 20.72
C GLN A 279 -2.72 -12.14 20.13
N GLY A 280 -4.03 -12.28 20.37
CA GLY A 280 -4.82 -13.43 19.90
C GLY A 280 -4.89 -13.59 18.38
N LEU A 281 -4.91 -12.49 17.59
CA LEU A 281 -4.82 -12.62 16.12
C LEU A 281 -3.41 -13.04 15.68
N PHE A 282 -2.36 -12.61 16.38
CA PHE A 282 -0.99 -12.99 16.06
C PHE A 282 -0.73 -14.47 16.33
N GLU A 283 -1.11 -14.98 17.50
CA GLU A 283 -1.02 -16.40 17.84
C GLU A 283 -1.81 -17.27 16.85
N ARG A 284 -2.99 -16.79 16.45
CA ARG A 284 -3.80 -17.44 15.42
C ARG A 284 -3.10 -17.45 14.06
N PHE A 285 -2.58 -16.32 13.61
CA PHE A 285 -1.85 -16.23 12.35
C PHE A 285 -0.63 -17.16 12.34
N GLN A 286 0.11 -17.23 13.45
CA GLN A 286 1.24 -18.15 13.60
C GLN A 286 0.82 -19.62 13.51
N ARG A 287 -0.34 -19.99 14.06
CA ARG A 287 -0.89 -21.35 13.94
C ARG A 287 -1.33 -21.66 12.50
N ASP A 288 -2.00 -20.71 11.86
CA ASP A 288 -2.57 -20.91 10.52
C ASP A 288 -1.47 -20.85 9.43
N PHE A 289 -0.37 -20.10 9.66
CA PHE A 289 0.76 -19.91 8.74
C PHE A 289 2.14 -20.00 9.44
N PRO A 290 2.54 -21.18 9.96
CA PRO A 290 3.73 -21.32 10.81
C PRO A 290 5.06 -21.02 10.10
N ASN A 291 5.10 -21.10 8.77
CA ASN A 291 6.29 -20.85 7.96
C ASN A 291 6.21 -19.51 7.19
N SER A 292 5.29 -18.63 7.58
CA SER A 292 5.12 -17.36 6.87
C SER A 292 6.34 -16.46 7.03
N SER A 293 6.81 -15.91 5.91
CA SER A 293 7.87 -14.89 5.90
C SER A 293 7.46 -13.59 6.60
N TYR A 294 6.19 -13.44 6.96
CA TYR A 294 5.65 -12.26 7.62
C TYR A 294 5.71 -12.33 9.15
N LEU A 295 5.96 -13.51 9.74
CA LEU A 295 5.96 -13.69 11.19
C LEU A 295 7.01 -12.84 11.91
N GLU A 296 8.24 -12.85 11.40
CA GLU A 296 9.36 -12.11 11.98
C GLU A 296 9.01 -10.62 12.07
N ALA A 297 8.45 -10.07 11.00
CA ALA A 297 8.14 -8.67 10.96
C ALA A 297 6.90 -8.26 11.78
N ILE A 298 5.88 -9.13 11.89
CA ILE A 298 4.79 -8.88 12.85
C ILE A 298 5.36 -8.86 14.28
N ASN A 299 6.30 -9.76 14.58
CA ASN A 299 6.94 -9.83 15.90
C ASN A 299 7.79 -8.58 16.20
N GLU A 300 8.57 -8.08 15.23
CA GLU A 300 9.28 -6.81 15.36
C GLU A 300 8.32 -5.64 15.63
N ALA A 301 7.17 -5.61 14.96
CA ALA A 301 6.15 -4.58 15.17
C ALA A 301 5.62 -4.60 16.61
N ILE A 302 5.39 -5.79 17.20
CA ILE A 302 4.99 -5.95 18.61
C ILE A 302 6.04 -5.32 19.53
N ILE A 303 7.31 -5.71 19.36
CA ILE A 303 8.42 -5.22 20.20
C ILE A 303 8.55 -3.69 20.10
N SER A 304 8.50 -3.14 18.89
CA SER A 304 8.64 -1.70 18.67
C SER A 304 7.48 -0.89 19.26
N THR A 305 6.27 -1.46 19.26
CA THR A 305 5.07 -0.87 19.86
C THR A 305 5.22 -0.82 21.37
N ASP A 306 5.63 -1.92 22.00
CA ASP A 306 5.84 -1.99 23.44
C ASP A 306 6.88 -0.98 23.94
N ILE A 307 7.93 -0.68 23.15
CA ILE A 307 8.95 0.32 23.48
C ILE A 307 8.39 1.75 23.39
N ARG A 308 7.64 2.09 22.33
CA ARG A 308 7.10 3.45 22.12
C ARG A 308 6.11 3.89 23.19
N PHE A 309 5.48 2.94 23.86
CA PHE A 309 4.47 3.21 24.89
C PHE A 309 4.95 2.93 26.32
N LYS A 310 6.25 2.69 26.53
CA LYS A 310 6.82 2.71 27.89
C LYS A 310 6.64 4.11 28.49
N PRO A 311 6.15 4.23 29.74
CA PRO A 311 6.13 5.51 30.43
C PRO A 311 7.56 6.06 30.52
N ILE A 312 7.75 7.32 30.14
CA ILE A 312 9.01 8.02 30.42
C ILE A 312 9.11 8.12 31.94
N GLU A 313 10.08 7.45 32.54
CA GLU A 313 10.38 7.62 33.97
C GLU A 313 10.70 9.10 34.20
N LYS A 314 9.90 9.77 35.03
CA LYS A 314 10.25 11.12 35.47
C LYS A 314 11.56 11.03 36.24
N PRO A 315 12.54 11.92 35.97
CA PRO A 315 13.76 11.96 36.77
C PRO A 315 13.37 12.15 38.24
N LYS A 316 13.98 11.34 39.12
CA LYS A 316 13.83 11.50 40.56
C LYS A 316 14.51 12.81 40.94
N ASN A 317 13.74 13.77 41.44
CA ASN A 317 14.26 14.95 42.13
C ASN A 317 14.82 14.56 43.48
#